data_AF-A0A0Q6UNE8-F1
#
_entry.id   AF-A0A0Q6UNE8-F1
#
_cell.length_a   1.000
_cell.length_b   1.000
_cell.length_c   1.000
_cell.angle_alpha   90.00
_cell.angle_beta   90.00
_cell.angle_gamma   90.00
#
_symmetry.space_group_name_H-M   'P 1'
#
loop_
_entity.id
_entity.type
_entity.pdbx_description
1 polymer ?
#
loop_
_entity_poly.entity_id
_entity_poly.type
_entity_poly.pdbx_seq_one_letter_code
_entity_poly.pdbx_strand_id
1 'polypeptide(L)'
;MPHRFEAVGEALTSGSGLLDACAVAGQDLARDGASMQEALDGLRDTAHRTAGGDPPFDAVSSLLTAWGETTLGYLHQLSCDDPLTGLSSQAHLRSRLSELHRLPPTERAVAAHALVVCALPFGDPSEDPVDHFTRAMRLARAGEMARTVFARDETVARVGMHRVAVLARRDDRLGRRVRVLRTLLGGVEGPGSRVPGGPVVRVWIEGLPDTDACTGMLLDELARG
;
A
#
# COMPACT_ATOMS: atom_id res chain seq x y z
N MET A 1 33.75 -7.07 10.93
CA MET A 1 32.37 -7.05 11.47
C MET A 1 31.43 -7.67 10.43
N PRO A 2 30.23 -8.16 10.79
CA PRO A 2 29.18 -8.40 9.82
C PRO A 2 28.89 -7.09 9.08
N HIS A 3 28.85 -7.11 7.74
CA HIS A 3 28.69 -5.92 6.88
C HIS A 3 27.44 -5.10 7.22
N ARG A 4 26.41 -5.74 7.78
CA ARG A 4 25.12 -5.11 8.14
C ARG A 4 25.14 -4.26 9.42
N PHE A 5 26.20 -4.36 10.23
CA PHE A 5 26.35 -3.62 11.48
C PHE A 5 27.56 -2.68 11.49
N GLU A 6 28.21 -2.48 10.34
CA GLU A 6 29.39 -1.61 10.23
C GLU A 6 29.06 -0.17 10.63
N ALA A 7 27.99 0.41 10.07
CA ALA A 7 27.51 1.75 10.44
C ALA A 7 27.11 1.87 11.93
N VAL A 8 26.57 0.80 12.51
CA VAL A 8 26.25 0.75 13.95
C VAL A 8 27.53 0.74 14.78
N GLY A 9 28.54 -0.02 14.36
CA GLY A 9 29.86 -0.04 14.99
C GLY A 9 30.55 1.32 14.92
N GLU A 10 30.52 1.98 13.78
CA GLU A 10 31.04 3.34 13.59
C GLU A 10 30.31 4.34 14.49
N ALA A 11 28.97 4.30 14.54
CA ALA A 11 28.16 5.16 15.39
C ALA A 11 28.47 4.98 16.89
N LEU A 12 28.73 3.74 17.32
CA LEU A 12 29.17 3.44 18.69
C LEU A 12 30.56 4.03 18.99
N THR A 13 31.49 3.98 18.04
CA THR A 13 32.83 4.56 18.22
C THR A 13 32.85 6.09 18.16
N SER A 14 32.01 6.69 17.32
CA SER A 14 31.92 8.15 17.16
C SER A 14 31.05 8.81 18.25
N GLY A 15 30.19 8.03 18.92
CA GLY A 15 29.24 8.52 19.92
C GLY A 15 28.06 9.30 19.32
N SER A 16 27.80 9.15 18.01
CA SER A 16 26.75 9.90 17.31
C SER A 16 26.01 9.04 16.29
N GLY A 17 24.72 9.33 16.07
CA GLY A 17 23.92 8.67 15.02
C GLY A 17 23.53 7.20 15.29
N LEU A 18 23.68 6.72 16.54
CA LEU A 18 23.44 5.31 16.88
C LEU A 18 22.01 4.86 16.59
N LEU A 19 21.01 5.68 16.93
CA LEU A 19 19.61 5.32 16.73
C LEU A 19 19.29 5.18 15.23
N ASP A 20 19.70 6.15 14.41
CA ASP A 20 19.48 6.10 12.96
C ASP A 20 20.19 4.90 12.32
N ALA A 21 21.43 4.62 12.73
CA ALA A 21 22.17 3.45 12.26
C ALA A 21 21.48 2.13 12.65
N CYS A 22 20.93 2.05 13.87
CA CYS A 22 20.16 0.89 14.33
C CYS A 22 18.85 0.73 13.57
N ALA A 23 18.16 1.84 13.26
CA ALA A 23 16.95 1.82 12.46
C ALA A 23 17.23 1.30 11.05
N VAL A 24 18.26 1.83 10.36
CA VAL A 24 18.66 1.39 9.02
C VAL A 24 19.04 -0.09 9.02
N ALA A 25 19.87 -0.53 9.97
CA ALA A 25 20.23 -1.93 10.11
C ALA A 25 19.00 -2.83 10.32
N GLY A 26 18.05 -2.42 11.16
CA GLY A 26 16.78 -3.12 11.37
C GLY A 26 15.97 -3.27 10.09
N GLN A 27 15.87 -2.21 9.29
CA GLN A 27 15.16 -2.26 8.01
C GLN A 27 15.84 -3.21 7.01
N ASP A 28 17.16 -3.15 6.87
CA ASP A 28 17.91 -4.00 5.93
C ASP A 28 17.83 -5.47 6.32
N LEU A 29 17.96 -5.77 7.62
CA LEU A 29 17.80 -7.13 8.15
C LEU A 29 16.40 -7.69 7.88
N ALA A 30 15.35 -6.88 8.06
CA ALA A 30 13.99 -7.29 7.75
C ALA A 30 13.78 -7.56 6.25
N ARG A 31 14.31 -6.70 5.36
CA ARG A 31 14.24 -6.89 3.90
C ARG A 31 14.95 -8.17 3.45
N ASP A 32 16.04 -8.51 4.11
CA ASP A 32 16.82 -9.72 3.84
C ASP A 32 16.24 -10.98 4.51
N GLY A 33 15.13 -10.86 5.25
CA GLY A 33 14.45 -11.98 5.90
C GLY A 33 15.19 -12.53 7.13
N ALA A 34 16.11 -11.75 7.71
CA ALA A 34 16.81 -12.13 8.94
C ALA A 34 15.82 -12.22 10.11
N SER A 35 16.00 -13.20 10.97
CA SER A 35 15.14 -13.37 12.15
C SER A 35 15.38 -12.26 13.18
N MET A 36 14.38 -11.98 14.02
CA MET A 36 14.55 -11.03 15.12
C MET A 36 15.69 -11.42 16.06
N GLN A 37 15.86 -12.72 16.32
CA GLN A 37 16.95 -13.22 17.15
C GLN A 37 18.32 -12.90 16.53
N GLU A 38 18.48 -13.17 15.23
CA GLU A 38 19.72 -12.86 14.49
C GLU A 38 20.06 -11.36 14.52
N ALA A 39 19.05 -10.50 14.38
CA ALA A 39 19.23 -9.05 14.44
C ALA A 39 19.65 -8.57 15.84
N LEU A 40 19.08 -9.12 16.91
CA LEU A 40 19.48 -8.82 18.29
C LEU A 40 20.90 -9.32 18.59
N ASP A 41 21.23 -10.53 18.17
CA ASP A 41 22.57 -11.11 18.36
C ASP A 41 23.63 -10.30 17.62
N GLY A 42 23.34 -9.86 16.38
CA GLY A 42 24.23 -8.99 15.62
C GLY A 42 24.47 -7.61 16.26
N LEU A 43 23.44 -7.00 16.84
CA LEU A 43 23.58 -5.74 17.58
C LEU A 43 24.42 -5.94 18.84
N ARG A 44 24.15 -7.01 19.59
CA ARG A 44 24.87 -7.34 20.82
C ARG A 44 26.36 -7.58 20.57
N ASP A 45 26.68 -8.40 19.57
CA ASP A 45 28.07 -8.70 19.19
C ASP A 45 28.82 -7.45 18.73
N THR A 46 28.13 -6.53 18.08
CA THR A 46 28.72 -5.27 17.62
C THR A 46 29.01 -4.36 18.80
N ALA A 47 28.07 -4.20 19.73
CA ALA A 47 28.24 -3.41 20.95
C ALA A 47 29.37 -3.95 21.84
N HIS A 48 29.45 -5.27 22.04
CA HIS A 48 30.54 -5.87 22.80
C HIS A 48 31.92 -5.63 22.17
N ARG A 49 32.02 -5.66 20.83
CA ARG A 49 33.30 -5.44 20.14
C ARG A 49 33.75 -3.99 20.10
N THR A 50 32.84 -3.01 20.10
CA THR A 50 33.20 -1.59 19.99
C THR A 50 33.19 -0.83 21.30
N ALA A 51 32.19 -1.11 22.15
CA ALA A 51 31.94 -0.38 23.39
C ALA A 51 32.16 -1.23 24.64
N GLY A 52 32.41 -2.54 24.49
CA GLY A 52 32.74 -3.44 25.60
C GLY A 52 31.56 -3.80 26.50
N GLY A 53 30.31 -3.56 26.06
CA GLY A 53 29.11 -3.78 26.86
C GLY A 53 27.87 -4.09 26.02
N ASP A 54 26.75 -4.33 26.71
CA ASP A 54 25.45 -4.50 26.06
C ASP A 54 24.98 -3.19 25.40
N PRO A 55 24.24 -3.26 24.28
CA PRO A 55 23.72 -2.07 23.61
C PRO A 55 22.72 -1.32 24.51
N PRO A 56 22.66 0.03 24.44
CA PRO A 56 21.67 0.80 25.19
C PRO A 56 20.25 0.45 24.72
N PHE A 57 19.29 0.50 25.65
CA PHE A 57 17.90 0.13 25.37
C PHE A 57 17.31 0.88 24.17
N ASP A 58 17.59 2.18 24.03
CA ASP A 58 17.06 2.99 22.92
C ASP A 58 17.55 2.49 21.55
N ALA A 59 18.79 1.99 21.46
CA ALA A 59 19.32 1.40 20.23
C ALA A 59 18.61 0.08 19.90
N VAL A 60 18.37 -0.75 20.92
CA VAL A 60 17.60 -2.00 20.78
C VAL A 60 16.17 -1.70 20.33
N SER A 61 15.51 -0.73 20.96
CA SER A 61 14.15 -0.30 20.63
C SER A 61 14.06 0.25 19.21
N SER A 62 15.03 1.06 18.79
CA SER A 62 15.10 1.63 17.44
C SER A 62 15.22 0.54 16.37
N LEU A 63 16.15 -0.41 16.56
CA LEU A 63 16.31 -1.56 15.67
C LEU A 63 15.05 -2.42 15.61
N LEU A 64 14.46 -2.75 16.77
CA LEU A 64 13.24 -3.58 16.88
C LEU A 64 12.06 -2.95 16.15
N THR A 65 11.87 -1.64 16.35
CA THR A 65 10.78 -0.89 15.72
C THR A 65 10.94 -0.91 14.21
N ALA A 66 12.14 -0.56 13.72
CA ALA A 66 12.41 -0.50 12.29
C ALA A 66 12.31 -1.88 11.60
N TRP A 67 12.80 -2.95 12.25
CA TRP A 67 12.65 -4.32 11.77
C TRP A 67 11.17 -4.74 11.72
N GLY A 68 10.42 -4.45 12.78
CA GLY A 68 9.00 -4.78 12.91
C GLY A 68 8.13 -4.06 11.88
N GLU A 69 8.31 -2.74 11.72
CA GLU A 69 7.61 -1.93 10.72
C GLU A 69 7.91 -2.40 9.29
N THR A 70 9.17 -2.72 9.01
CA THR A 70 9.58 -3.21 7.68
C THR A 70 9.00 -4.58 7.38
N THR A 71 9.06 -5.51 8.34
CA THR A 71 8.47 -6.84 8.21
C THR A 71 6.96 -6.77 8.03
N LEU A 72 6.28 -5.92 8.82
CA LEU A 72 4.84 -5.71 8.69
C LEU A 72 4.49 -5.11 7.33
N GLY A 73 5.28 -4.14 6.86
CA GLY A 73 5.16 -3.57 5.51
C GLY A 73 5.29 -4.63 4.42
N TYR A 74 6.27 -5.53 4.53
CA TYR A 74 6.44 -6.67 3.61
C TYR A 74 5.25 -7.63 3.65
N LEU A 75 4.78 -8.02 4.83
CA LEU A 75 3.62 -8.91 4.99
C LEU A 75 2.34 -8.28 4.43
N HIS A 76 2.14 -6.97 4.63
CA HIS A 76 1.04 -6.23 4.01
C HIS A 76 1.11 -6.22 2.48
N GLN A 77 2.32 -6.24 1.89
CA GLN A 77 2.49 -6.37 0.44
C GLN A 77 2.21 -7.79 -0.07
N LEU A 78 2.49 -8.82 0.73
CA LEU A 78 2.19 -10.22 0.40
C LEU A 78 0.71 -10.57 0.51
N SER A 79 -0.04 -9.87 1.36
CA SER A 79 -1.46 -10.10 1.48
C SER A 79 -2.19 -9.73 0.18
N CYS A 80 -3.06 -10.63 -0.26
CA CYS A 80 -3.98 -10.32 -1.37
C CYS A 80 -5.09 -9.36 -0.95
N ASP A 81 -5.28 -9.16 0.35
CA ASP A 81 -6.24 -8.23 0.94
C ASP A 81 -5.54 -7.19 1.81
N ASP A 82 -5.97 -5.94 1.69
CA ASP A 82 -5.62 -4.86 2.58
C ASP A 82 -6.33 -5.07 3.93
N PRO A 83 -5.61 -5.33 5.03
CA PRO A 83 -6.22 -5.77 6.28
C PRO A 83 -7.08 -4.69 6.95
N LEU A 84 -6.88 -3.42 6.59
CA LEU A 84 -7.58 -2.30 7.19
C LEU A 84 -8.91 -2.00 6.48
N THR A 85 -9.00 -2.27 5.17
CA THR A 85 -10.20 -2.00 4.37
C THR A 85 -10.92 -3.25 3.89
N GLY A 86 -10.28 -4.42 3.99
CA GLY A 86 -10.75 -5.67 3.41
C GLY A 86 -10.84 -5.67 1.89
N LEU A 87 -10.27 -4.66 1.21
CA LEU A 87 -10.15 -4.57 -0.26
C LEU A 87 -9.01 -5.44 -0.75
N SER A 88 -9.00 -5.86 -2.01
CA SER A 88 -7.79 -6.50 -2.54
C SER A 88 -6.61 -5.53 -2.53
N SER A 89 -5.39 -6.04 -2.36
CA SER A 89 -4.18 -5.22 -2.38
C SER A 89 -3.83 -4.76 -3.80
N GLN A 90 -3.05 -3.68 -3.92
CA GLN A 90 -2.52 -3.22 -5.21
C GLN A 90 -1.64 -4.29 -5.87
N ALA A 91 -0.90 -5.07 -5.08
CA ALA A 91 -0.09 -6.18 -5.56
C ALA A 91 -0.96 -7.29 -6.19
N HIS A 92 -2.10 -7.62 -5.55
CA HIS A 92 -3.07 -8.56 -6.12
C HIS A 92 -3.66 -8.04 -7.43
N LEU A 93 -4.09 -6.77 -7.47
CA LEU A 93 -4.58 -6.14 -8.70
C LEU A 93 -3.55 -6.20 -9.84
N ARG A 94 -2.28 -5.90 -9.55
CA ARG A 94 -1.18 -6.00 -10.51
C ARG A 94 -1.03 -7.42 -11.04
N SER A 95 -1.08 -8.43 -10.16
CA SER A 95 -0.99 -9.84 -10.55
C SER A 95 -2.12 -10.24 -11.51
N ARG A 96 -3.37 -9.85 -11.22
CA ARG A 96 -4.53 -10.10 -12.08
C ARG A 96 -4.39 -9.44 -13.45
N LEU A 97 -3.82 -8.23 -13.51
CA LEU A 97 -3.54 -7.53 -14.76
C LEU A 97 -2.43 -8.23 -15.57
N SER A 98 -1.35 -8.66 -14.93
CA SER A 98 -0.29 -9.44 -15.59
C SER A 98 -0.77 -10.80 -16.08
N GLU A 99 -1.79 -11.40 -15.45
CA GLU A 99 -2.49 -12.57 -15.98
C GLU A 99 -3.25 -12.24 -17.26
N LEU A 100 -4.00 -11.12 -17.30
CA LEU A 100 -4.69 -10.69 -18.52
C LEU A 100 -3.74 -10.42 -19.69
N HIS A 101 -2.56 -9.85 -19.42
CA HIS A 101 -1.51 -9.62 -20.42
C HIS A 101 -0.86 -10.89 -20.96
N ARG A 102 -0.89 -11.99 -20.19
CA ARG A 102 -0.36 -13.30 -20.60
C ARG A 102 -1.33 -14.10 -21.45
N LEU A 103 -2.60 -13.70 -21.52
CA LEU A 103 -3.58 -14.38 -22.38
C LEU A 103 -3.26 -14.16 -23.87
N PRO A 104 -3.57 -15.13 -24.74
CA PRO A 104 -3.30 -15.02 -26.17
C PRO A 104 -3.92 -13.75 -26.78
N PRO A 105 -3.24 -13.06 -27.72
CA PRO A 105 -3.78 -11.86 -28.38
C PRO A 105 -5.15 -12.06 -29.05
N THR A 106 -5.46 -13.28 -29.47
CA THR A 106 -6.76 -13.67 -30.05
C THR A 106 -7.93 -13.49 -29.08
N GLU A 107 -7.69 -13.51 -27.78
CA GLU A 107 -8.72 -13.34 -26.75
C GLU A 107 -9.00 -11.86 -26.44
N ARG A 108 -8.16 -10.93 -26.93
CA ARG A 108 -8.26 -9.48 -26.70
C ARG A 108 -8.57 -9.13 -25.24
N ALA A 109 -8.03 -9.90 -24.30
CA ALA A 109 -8.44 -9.87 -22.91
C ALA A 109 -8.21 -8.49 -22.27
N VAL A 110 -7.06 -7.87 -22.51
CA VAL A 110 -6.74 -6.53 -22.00
C VAL A 110 -7.71 -5.47 -22.54
N ALA A 111 -7.95 -5.45 -23.87
CA ALA A 111 -8.88 -4.51 -24.49
C ALA A 111 -10.35 -4.71 -24.07
N ALA A 112 -10.70 -5.92 -23.63
CA ALA A 112 -12.01 -6.26 -23.10
C ALA A 112 -12.19 -5.87 -21.62
N HIS A 113 -11.18 -5.28 -20.98
CA HIS A 113 -11.23 -4.83 -19.59
C HIS A 113 -10.88 -3.34 -19.46
N ALA A 114 -11.25 -2.76 -18.32
CA ALA A 114 -10.93 -1.40 -17.93
C ALA A 114 -10.82 -1.31 -16.41
N LEU A 115 -10.14 -0.28 -15.91
CA LEU A 115 -10.17 0.06 -14.49
C LEU A 115 -11.25 1.12 -14.25
N VAL A 116 -12.17 0.86 -13.33
CA VAL A 116 -13.04 1.91 -12.79
C VAL A 116 -12.38 2.45 -11.53
N VAL A 117 -11.93 3.70 -11.57
CA VAL A 117 -11.19 4.32 -10.47
C VAL A 117 -12.09 5.28 -9.73
N CYS A 118 -12.15 5.15 -8.42
CA CYS A 118 -12.81 6.07 -7.49
C CYS A 118 -11.74 6.77 -6.66
N ALA A 119 -11.51 8.06 -6.91
CA ALA A 119 -10.66 8.89 -6.08
C ALA A 119 -11.51 9.61 -5.04
N LEU A 120 -11.27 9.29 -3.77
CA LEU A 120 -11.94 9.93 -2.65
C LEU A 120 -11.21 11.23 -2.29
N PRO A 121 -11.95 12.26 -1.90
CA PRO A 121 -11.37 13.52 -1.46
C PRO A 121 -10.80 13.36 -0.05
N PHE A 122 -9.49 13.49 0.08
CA PHE A 122 -8.85 13.70 1.37
C PHE A 122 -8.05 14.99 1.30
N GLY A 123 -7.95 15.70 2.44
CA GLY A 123 -7.00 16.80 2.58
C GLY A 123 -5.56 16.29 2.60
N ASP A 124 -4.61 17.19 2.88
CA ASP A 124 -3.21 16.80 3.03
C ASP A 124 -3.08 15.64 4.03
N PRO A 125 -2.22 14.66 3.76
CA PRO A 125 -1.99 13.55 4.67
C PRO A 125 -1.46 14.11 5.99
N SER A 126 -2.28 14.12 7.02
CA SER A 126 -1.82 14.29 8.40
C SER A 126 -1.17 12.97 8.85
N GLU A 127 -0.19 13.08 9.74
CA GLU A 127 0.39 11.93 10.43
C GLU A 127 -0.48 11.48 11.62
N ASP A 128 -1.66 12.08 11.81
CA ASP A 128 -2.58 11.74 12.90
C ASP A 128 -3.18 10.34 12.66
N PRO A 129 -2.99 9.39 13.59
CA PRO A 129 -3.56 8.05 13.50
C PRO A 129 -5.10 8.03 13.32
N VAL A 130 -5.81 9.02 13.89
CA VAL A 130 -7.27 9.12 13.80
C VAL A 130 -7.71 9.45 12.37
N ASP A 131 -6.96 10.31 11.69
CA ASP A 131 -7.21 10.67 10.29
C ASP A 131 -6.89 9.50 9.36
N HIS A 132 -5.81 8.77 9.64
CA HIS A 132 -5.46 7.54 8.90
C HIS A 132 -6.56 6.49 8.98
N PHE A 133 -7.07 6.21 10.18
CA PHE A 133 -8.16 5.26 10.38
C PHE A 133 -9.46 5.71 9.71
N THR A 134 -9.81 7.00 9.83
CA THR A 134 -10.99 7.58 9.18
C THR A 134 -10.91 7.46 7.65
N ARG A 135 -9.72 7.68 7.07
CA ARG A 135 -9.47 7.49 5.64
C ARG A 135 -9.68 6.05 5.20
N ALA A 136 -9.14 5.10 5.96
CA ALA A 136 -9.32 3.70 5.65
C ALA A 136 -10.78 3.26 5.75
N MET A 137 -11.54 3.73 6.75
CA MET A 137 -12.98 3.46 6.84
C MET A 137 -13.76 4.01 5.63
N ARG A 138 -13.40 5.20 5.14
CA ARG A 138 -14.00 5.76 3.92
C ARG A 138 -13.67 4.93 2.68
N LEU A 139 -12.43 4.45 2.56
CA LEU A 139 -12.02 3.53 1.49
C LEU A 139 -12.76 2.19 1.56
N ALA A 140 -12.85 1.59 2.74
CA ALA A 140 -13.58 0.34 2.97
C ALA A 140 -15.03 0.47 2.52
N ARG A 141 -15.70 1.56 2.93
CA ARG A 141 -17.08 1.85 2.55
C ARG A 141 -17.25 2.08 1.04
N ALA A 142 -16.32 2.79 0.39
CA ALA A 142 -16.32 2.94 -1.06
C ALA A 142 -16.11 1.59 -1.77
N GLY A 143 -15.26 0.73 -1.20
CA GLY A 143 -15.04 -0.65 -1.61
C GLY A 143 -16.29 -1.51 -1.55
N GLU A 144 -17.05 -1.44 -0.46
CA GLU A 144 -18.33 -2.15 -0.30
C GLU A 144 -19.37 -1.72 -1.35
N MET A 145 -19.48 -0.41 -1.61
CA MET A 145 -20.34 0.10 -2.68
C MET A 145 -19.88 -0.38 -4.05
N ALA A 146 -18.57 -0.38 -4.31
CA ALA A 146 -18.02 -0.91 -5.54
C ALA A 146 -18.36 -2.40 -5.71
N ARG A 147 -18.16 -3.23 -4.67
CA ARG A 147 -18.54 -4.66 -4.67
C ARG A 147 -20.03 -4.89 -4.88
N THR A 148 -20.88 -4.00 -4.38
CA THR A 148 -22.34 -4.05 -4.60
C THR A 148 -22.69 -3.82 -6.07
N VAL A 149 -21.98 -2.93 -6.76
CA VAL A 149 -22.21 -2.60 -8.18
C VAL A 149 -21.51 -3.59 -9.13
N PHE A 150 -20.34 -4.08 -8.72
CA PHE A 150 -19.45 -4.99 -9.45
C PHE A 150 -19.36 -6.32 -8.69
N ALA A 151 -20.46 -7.08 -8.71
CA ALA A 151 -20.67 -8.25 -7.87
C ALA A 151 -20.30 -9.59 -8.54
N ARG A 152 -19.56 -9.58 -9.65
CA ARG A 152 -19.21 -10.80 -10.41
C ARG A 152 -17.76 -11.19 -10.15
N ASP A 153 -16.98 -11.34 -11.22
CA ASP A 153 -15.57 -11.72 -11.25
C ASP A 153 -14.64 -10.49 -11.14
N GLU A 154 -15.19 -9.31 -10.87
CA GLU A 154 -14.42 -8.09 -10.76
C GLU A 154 -13.53 -8.05 -9.52
N THR A 155 -12.31 -7.57 -9.69
CA THR A 155 -11.38 -7.36 -8.58
C THR A 155 -11.52 -5.93 -8.08
N VAL A 156 -11.97 -5.75 -6.83
CA VAL A 156 -12.06 -4.45 -6.16
C VAL A 156 -10.88 -4.29 -5.21
N ALA A 157 -9.96 -3.38 -5.55
CA ALA A 157 -8.69 -3.22 -4.87
C ALA A 157 -8.45 -1.78 -4.39
N ARG A 158 -7.64 -1.64 -3.35
CA ARG A 158 -7.08 -0.34 -2.95
C ARG A 158 -5.90 0.01 -3.87
N VAL A 159 -5.85 1.25 -4.33
CA VAL A 159 -4.73 1.82 -5.09
C VAL A 159 -4.29 3.11 -4.43
N GLY A 160 -3.03 3.17 -4.00
CA GLY A 160 -2.53 4.29 -3.20
C GLY A 160 -3.31 4.51 -1.89
N MET A 161 -3.19 5.71 -1.33
CA MET A 161 -3.78 6.04 -0.03
C MET A 161 -5.26 6.46 -0.08
N HIS A 162 -5.80 6.78 -1.26
CA HIS A 162 -7.11 7.41 -1.37
C HIS A 162 -7.96 6.94 -2.54
N ARG A 163 -7.57 5.86 -3.22
CA ARG A 163 -8.31 5.37 -4.37
C ARG A 163 -8.74 3.92 -4.21
N VAL A 164 -9.89 3.64 -4.79
CA VAL A 164 -10.39 2.28 -5.03
C VAL A 164 -10.41 2.07 -6.53
N ALA A 165 -9.81 0.98 -7.01
CA ALA A 165 -9.87 0.59 -8.40
C ALA A 165 -10.64 -0.73 -8.54
N VAL A 166 -11.47 -0.81 -9.58
CA VAL A 166 -12.20 -2.03 -9.95
C VAL A 166 -11.73 -2.48 -11.32
N LEU A 167 -11.12 -3.67 -11.39
CA LEU A 167 -10.87 -4.33 -12.67
C LEU A 167 -12.17 -4.95 -13.16
N ALA A 168 -12.74 -4.35 -14.21
CA ALA A 168 -14.04 -4.73 -14.74
C ALA A 168 -13.98 -5.01 -16.23
N ARG A 169 -14.85 -5.90 -16.70
CA ARG A 169 -15.08 -6.11 -18.14
C ARG A 169 -15.71 -4.87 -18.78
N ARG A 170 -15.22 -4.52 -19.96
CA ARG A 170 -15.70 -3.42 -20.80
C ARG A 170 -16.89 -3.87 -21.65
N ASP A 171 -18.03 -4.03 -20.99
CA ASP A 171 -19.30 -4.38 -21.63
C ASP A 171 -20.21 -3.15 -21.82
N ASP A 172 -21.31 -3.32 -22.58
CA ASP A 172 -22.28 -2.24 -22.83
C ASP A 172 -22.95 -1.72 -21.55
N ARG A 173 -22.83 -2.46 -20.44
CA ARG A 173 -23.41 -2.11 -19.14
C ARG A 173 -22.43 -1.36 -18.24
N LEU A 174 -21.13 -1.30 -18.57
CA LEU A 174 -20.10 -0.68 -17.74
C LEU A 174 -20.45 0.77 -17.40
N GLY A 175 -20.84 1.57 -18.39
CA GLY A 175 -21.22 2.98 -18.17
C GLY A 175 -22.41 3.14 -17.23
N ARG A 176 -23.41 2.23 -17.29
CA ARG A 176 -24.54 2.23 -16.36
C ARG A 176 -24.11 1.88 -14.93
N ARG A 177 -23.25 0.87 -14.77
CA ARG A 177 -22.69 0.47 -13.47
C ARG A 177 -21.88 1.60 -12.83
N VAL A 178 -21.01 2.26 -13.60
CA VAL A 178 -20.25 3.43 -13.13
C VAL A 178 -21.16 4.57 -12.68
N ARG A 179 -22.27 4.81 -13.39
CA ARG A 179 -23.25 5.82 -12.97
C ARG A 179 -23.92 5.46 -11.65
N VAL A 180 -24.31 4.20 -11.45
CA VAL A 180 -24.87 3.72 -10.17
C VAL A 180 -23.85 3.90 -9.04
N LEU A 181 -22.59 3.51 -9.28
CA LEU A 181 -21.53 3.67 -8.29
C LEU A 181 -21.33 5.15 -7.90
N ARG A 182 -21.30 6.07 -8.88
CA ARG A 182 -21.26 7.52 -8.61
C ARG A 182 -22.43 7.99 -7.74
N THR A 183 -23.64 7.51 -8.00
CA THR A 183 -24.83 7.85 -7.21
C THR A 183 -24.73 7.33 -5.78
N LEU A 184 -24.27 6.09 -5.58
CA LEU A 184 -24.11 5.52 -4.24
C LEU A 184 -23.05 6.27 -3.44
N LEU A 185 -21.89 6.56 -4.05
CA LEU A 185 -20.79 7.29 -3.41
C LEU A 185 -21.20 8.73 -3.05
N GLY A 186 -21.94 9.41 -3.93
CA GLY A 186 -22.47 10.75 -3.65
C GLY A 186 -23.56 10.79 -2.57
N GLY A 187 -24.23 9.67 -2.29
CA GLY A 187 -25.21 9.56 -1.20
C GLY A 187 -24.58 9.39 0.19
N VAL A 188 -23.28 9.14 0.26
CA VAL A 188 -22.53 8.89 1.51
C VAL A 188 -21.94 10.15 2.13
N GLU A 189 -21.86 11.24 1.35
CA GLU A 189 -21.67 12.60 1.87
C GLU A 189 -22.95 12.99 2.63
N GLY A 190 -23.03 12.64 3.91
CA GLY A 190 -24.24 12.80 4.73
C GLY A 190 -24.79 14.23 4.78
N PRO A 191 -26.02 14.42 5.32
CA PRO A 191 -26.74 15.70 5.29
C PRO A 191 -26.06 16.90 5.98
N GLY A 192 -24.91 16.70 6.67
CA GLY A 192 -24.09 17.76 7.26
C GLY A 192 -22.77 18.07 6.53
N SER A 193 -22.45 17.38 5.42
CA SER A 193 -21.16 17.52 4.71
C SER A 193 -21.26 18.26 3.38
N ARG A 194 -22.42 18.85 3.05
CA ARG A 194 -22.60 19.62 1.82
C ARG A 194 -22.22 21.08 2.07
N VAL A 195 -20.93 21.36 2.15
CA VAL A 195 -20.44 22.69 1.77
C VAL A 195 -20.68 22.83 0.26
N PRO A 196 -21.42 23.84 -0.23
CA PRO A 196 -21.53 24.08 -1.66
C PRO A 196 -20.13 24.23 -2.27
N GLY A 197 -19.74 23.33 -3.17
CA GLY A 197 -18.38 23.30 -3.76
C GLY A 197 -17.34 22.48 -2.99
N GLY A 198 -17.75 21.65 -2.01
CA GLY A 198 -16.86 20.70 -1.34
C GLY A 198 -16.25 19.66 -2.30
N PRO A 199 -15.10 19.05 -1.94
CA PRO A 199 -14.42 18.12 -2.82
C PRO A 199 -15.26 16.84 -2.96
N VAL A 200 -15.54 16.45 -4.21
CA VAL A 200 -16.45 15.34 -4.55
C VAL A 200 -15.65 14.10 -4.93
N VAL A 201 -16.17 12.92 -4.58
CA VAL A 201 -15.62 11.65 -5.07
C VAL A 201 -15.62 11.61 -6.60
N ARG A 202 -14.42 11.53 -7.19
CA ARG A 202 -14.27 11.43 -8.65
C ARG A 202 -14.26 9.97 -9.05
N VAL A 203 -15.11 9.61 -10.01
CA VAL A 203 -15.15 8.25 -10.56
C VAL A 203 -14.96 8.31 -12.07
N TRP A 204 -14.03 7.56 -12.63
CA TRP A 204 -13.83 7.49 -14.08
C TRP A 204 -13.48 6.07 -14.53
N ILE A 205 -13.52 5.87 -15.85
CA ILE A 205 -13.09 4.63 -16.50
C ILE A 205 -11.74 4.91 -17.12
N GLU A 206 -10.75 4.16 -16.70
CA GLU A 206 -9.38 4.20 -17.18
C GLU A 206 -9.13 3.02 -18.13
N GLY A 207 -8.52 3.30 -19.27
CA GLY A 207 -8.17 2.27 -20.24
C GLY A 207 -6.96 1.47 -19.77
N LEU A 208 -6.89 0.19 -20.13
CA LEU A 208 -5.69 -0.60 -19.88
C LEU A 208 -4.69 -0.39 -21.03
N PRO A 209 -3.41 -0.08 -20.74
CA PRO A 209 -2.35 -0.07 -21.75
C PRO A 209 -2.16 -1.44 -22.38
N ASP A 210 -1.62 -1.48 -23.60
CA ASP A 210 -1.42 -2.73 -24.35
C ASP A 210 -0.29 -3.62 -23.81
N THR A 211 0.52 -3.13 -22.86
CA THR A 211 1.63 -3.87 -22.28
C THR A 211 1.58 -3.92 -20.75
N ASP A 212 2.09 -5.01 -20.19
CA ASP A 212 2.17 -5.21 -18.73
C ASP A 212 3.05 -4.14 -18.06
N ALA A 213 4.18 -3.78 -18.67
CA ALA A 213 5.06 -2.73 -18.16
C ALA A 213 4.36 -1.37 -18.06
N CYS A 214 3.66 -0.94 -19.11
CA CYS A 214 2.88 0.31 -19.08
C CYS A 214 1.72 0.24 -18.08
N THR A 215 1.12 -0.94 -17.89
CA THR A 215 0.07 -1.14 -16.89
C THR A 215 0.60 -0.98 -15.46
N GLY A 216 1.81 -1.48 -15.19
CA GLY A 216 2.51 -1.22 -13.92
C GLY A 216 2.74 0.28 -13.68
N MET A 217 3.23 1.00 -14.69
CA MET A 217 3.42 2.45 -14.61
C MET A 217 2.12 3.20 -14.33
N LEU A 218 1.01 2.80 -14.97
CA LEU A 218 -0.32 3.37 -14.73
C LEU A 218 -0.77 3.15 -13.28
N LEU A 219 -0.60 1.95 -12.73
CA LEU A 219 -0.96 1.69 -11.32
C LEU A 219 -0.14 2.54 -10.36
N ASP A 220 1.15 2.71 -10.64
CA ASP A 220 2.01 3.56 -9.81
C ASP A 220 1.62 5.04 -9.91
N GLU A 221 1.25 5.53 -11.10
CA GLU A 221 0.73 6.88 -11.29
C GLU A 221 -0.59 7.09 -10.52
N LEU A 222 -1.51 6.14 -10.64
CA LEU A 222 -2.77 6.15 -9.90
C LEU A 222 -2.56 6.08 -8.39
N ALA A 223 -1.51 5.42 -7.91
CA ALA A 223 -1.22 5.31 -6.48
C ALA A 223 -0.62 6.59 -5.88
N ARG A 224 0.09 7.39 -6.69
CA ARG A 224 0.76 8.63 -6.25
C ARG A 224 -0.16 9.85 -6.27
N GLY A 225 -0.94 10.01 -7.34
CA GLY A 225 -1.84 11.16 -7.49
C GLY A 225 -3.07 11.01 -6.65
#